data_AF-A0A226MUJ3-F1
#
_entry.id   AF-A0A226MUJ3-F1
#
_cell.length_a   1.000
_cell.length_b   1.000
_cell.length_c   1.000
_cell.angle_alpha   90.00
_cell.angle_beta   90.00
_cell.angle_gamma   90.00
#
_symmetry.space_group_name_H-M   'P 1'
#
loop_
_entity.id
_entity.type
_entity.pdbx_description
1 polymer ?
#
loop_
_entity_poly.entity_id
_entity_poly.type
_entity_poly.pdbx_seq_one_letter_code
_entity_poly.pdbx_strand_id
1 'polypeptide(L)'
;MCAACTIFSSLSIIPDGPYLKDSVNIQSLAASSIITLYFTDLGQQVGWTTFFLTEYTGPLLIYLLFYIRLSTIYDQVESTKNFRHPVVHLACFCHCLHYIRHLLETLFVHKFSEGHTPLKNMIKVTVYIILDKREYPHVEADLGRR
;
A
#
# COMPACT_ATOMS: atom_id res chain seq x y z
N MET A 1 -1.16 2.61 -15.22
CA MET A 1 -0.83 1.67 -14.13
C MET A 1 0.68 1.56 -14.04
N CYS A 2 1.33 2.48 -13.34
CA CYS A 2 2.74 2.35 -12.98
C CYS A 2 2.79 2.60 -11.49
N ALA A 3 3.10 1.57 -10.70
CA ALA A 3 3.44 1.76 -9.30
C ALA A 3 4.75 2.55 -9.29
N ALA A 4 4.66 3.89 -9.26
CA ALA A 4 5.80 4.79 -9.23
C ALA A 4 6.46 4.69 -7.86
N CYS A 5 7.12 3.56 -7.65
CA CYS A 5 7.94 3.31 -6.48
C CYS A 5 9.20 4.15 -6.69
N THR A 6 9.22 5.31 -6.06
CA THR A 6 10.21 6.35 -6.30
C THR A 6 11.30 6.26 -5.23
N ILE A 7 12.55 6.48 -5.61
CA ILE A 7 13.66 6.56 -4.65
C ILE A 7 13.61 7.95 -4.03
N PHE A 8 13.48 8.00 -2.71
CA PHE A 8 13.44 9.25 -1.96
C PHE A 8 14.73 9.44 -1.17
N SER A 9 15.12 10.70 -1.03
CA SER A 9 16.27 11.09 -0.24
C SER A 9 15.93 12.35 0.54
N SER A 10 16.49 12.46 1.74
CA SER A 10 16.27 13.60 2.63
C SER A 10 17.58 14.23 3.05
N LEU A 11 17.49 15.52 3.40
CA LEU A 11 18.60 16.34 3.85
C LEU A 11 18.46 16.63 5.34
N SER A 12 19.56 16.56 6.07
CA SER A 12 19.65 17.01 7.47
C SER A 12 20.87 17.90 7.67
N ILE A 13 20.80 18.80 8.64
CA ILE A 13 21.91 19.72 9.00
C ILE A 13 22.87 19.05 10.01
N ILE A 14 22.32 18.15 10.82
CA ILE A 14 23.03 17.42 11.87
C ILE A 14 23.01 15.94 11.46
N PRO A 15 24.11 15.20 11.66
CA PRO A 15 24.09 13.75 11.50
C PRO A 15 22.99 13.16 12.40
N ASP A 16 22.11 12.36 11.81
CA ASP A 16 20.93 11.74 12.46
C ASP A 16 19.92 12.72 13.09
N GLY A 17 19.95 13.99 12.66
CA GLY A 17 18.96 14.99 13.04
C GLY A 17 17.64 14.88 12.27
N PRO A 18 16.61 15.67 12.64
CA PRO A 18 15.35 15.72 11.91
C PRO A 18 15.58 16.18 10.46
N TYR A 19 14.83 15.58 9.52
CA TYR A 19 14.89 15.94 8.11
C TYR A 19 14.30 17.33 7.86
N LEU A 20 14.91 18.04 6.91
CA LEU A 20 14.41 19.33 6.43
C LEU A 20 13.11 19.14 5.64
N LYS A 21 12.20 20.09 5.79
CA LYS A 21 11.00 20.17 4.94
C LYS A 21 11.40 20.67 3.55
N ASP A 22 10.71 20.18 2.53
CA ASP A 22 10.96 20.56 1.14
C ASP A 22 10.72 22.06 0.85
N SER A 23 10.00 22.76 1.73
CA SER A 23 9.66 24.18 1.58
C SER A 23 10.67 25.17 2.17
N VAL A 24 11.81 24.70 2.72
CA VAL A 24 12.78 25.59 3.40
C VAL A 24 13.65 26.30 2.37
N ASN A 25 13.79 27.63 2.50
CA ASN A 25 14.67 28.41 1.65
C ASN A 25 16.13 28.28 2.09
N ILE A 26 16.99 27.77 1.21
CA ILE A 26 18.42 27.55 1.45
C ILE A 26 19.15 28.87 1.81
N GLN A 27 18.72 30.02 1.28
CA GLN A 27 19.33 31.32 1.56
C GLN A 27 19.14 31.73 3.02
N SER A 28 17.96 31.45 3.59
CA SER A 28 17.69 31.73 5.01
C SER A 28 18.52 30.84 5.94
N LEU A 29 18.88 29.65 5.47
CA LEU A 29 19.72 28.72 6.22
C LEU A 29 21.18 29.19 6.16
N ALA A 30 21.70 29.44 4.95
CA ALA A 30 23.12 29.78 4.70
C ALA A 30 23.51 31.21 5.08
N ALA A 31 22.56 32.07 5.46
CA ALA A 31 22.82 33.45 5.85
C ALA A 31 23.70 33.59 7.12
N SER A 32 23.83 32.54 7.94
CA SER A 32 24.50 32.63 9.25
C SER A 32 25.88 31.97 9.32
N SER A 33 26.23 30.97 8.48
CA SER A 33 27.53 30.27 8.49
C SER A 33 27.69 29.27 7.32
N ILE A 34 28.88 28.65 7.19
CA ILE A 34 29.06 27.43 6.39
C ILE A 34 28.15 26.34 6.95
N ILE A 35 27.32 25.72 6.10
CA ILE A 35 26.42 24.61 6.47
C ILE A 35 26.93 23.33 5.85
N THR A 36 27.05 22.29 6.66
CA THR A 36 27.23 20.92 6.21
C THR A 36 25.86 20.27 6.07
N LEU A 37 25.51 19.82 4.87
CA LEU A 37 24.29 19.05 4.62
C LEU A 37 24.63 17.57 4.54
N TYR A 38 23.89 16.76 5.27
CA TYR A 38 23.96 15.31 5.24
C TYR A 38 22.85 14.78 4.35
N PHE A 39 23.21 13.92 3.41
CA PHE A 39 22.28 13.28 2.50
C PHE A 39 21.99 11.86 3.01
N THR A 40 20.72 11.57 3.24
CA THR A 40 20.25 10.25 3.66
C THR A 40 19.34 9.66 2.59
N ASP A 41 19.70 8.48 2.09
CA ASP A 41 18.83 7.70 1.21
C ASP A 41 17.76 7.01 2.06
N LEU A 42 16.49 7.34 1.81
CA LEU A 42 15.33 6.74 2.49
C LEU A 42 14.85 5.47 1.78
N GLY A 43 15.40 5.17 0.61
CA GLY A 43 15.05 4.05 -0.22
C GLY A 43 13.74 4.22 -0.99
N GLN A 44 13.17 3.08 -1.38
CA GLN A 44 12.01 3.01 -2.23
C GLN A 44 10.72 3.31 -1.44
N GLN A 45 9.98 4.33 -1.88
CA GLN A 45 8.73 4.73 -1.24
C GLN A 45 7.55 4.67 -2.21
N VAL A 46 6.38 4.44 -1.64
CA VAL A 46 5.09 4.37 -2.34
C VAL A 46 4.11 5.38 -1.73
N GLY A 47 3.34 6.06 -2.59
CA GLY A 47 2.30 6.98 -2.12
C GLY A 47 1.14 6.24 -1.44
N TRP A 48 0.45 6.95 -0.55
CA TRP A 48 -0.71 6.43 0.19
C TRP A 48 -1.81 5.86 -0.71
N THR A 49 -2.12 6.51 -1.84
CA THR A 49 -3.13 6.00 -2.78
C THR A 49 -2.80 4.60 -3.26
N THR A 50 -1.53 4.35 -3.64
CA THR A 50 -1.08 3.02 -4.10
C THR A 50 -1.12 2.00 -2.98
N PHE A 51 -0.79 2.42 -1.75
CA PHE A 51 -0.87 1.56 -0.56
C PHE A 51 -2.31 1.08 -0.35
N PHE A 52 -3.28 1.99 -0.27
CA PHE A 52 -4.69 1.66 -0.05
C PHE A 52 -5.30 0.87 -1.21
N LEU A 53 -4.94 1.20 -2.46
CA LEU A 53 -5.35 0.40 -3.62
C LEU A 53 -4.87 -1.05 -3.51
N THR A 54 -3.62 -1.26 -3.11
CA THR A 54 -3.06 -2.61 -2.96
C THR A 54 -3.76 -3.37 -1.84
N GLU A 55 -4.05 -2.69 -0.73
CA GLU A 55 -4.77 -3.24 0.42
C GLU A 55 -6.16 -3.77 0.03
N TYR A 56 -6.98 -2.97 -0.67
CA TYR A 56 -8.32 -3.40 -1.11
C TYR A 56 -8.30 -4.38 -2.29
N THR A 57 -7.26 -4.33 -3.13
CA THR A 57 -7.09 -5.29 -4.24
C THR A 57 -6.78 -6.70 -3.74
N GLY A 58 -6.11 -6.83 -2.58
CA GLY A 58 -5.75 -8.12 -1.99
C GLY A 58 -6.94 -9.06 -1.80
N PRO A 59 -7.93 -8.73 -0.94
CA PRO A 59 -9.11 -9.56 -0.71
C PRO A 59 -9.89 -9.87 -1.99
N LEU A 60 -10.06 -8.87 -2.87
CA LEU A 60 -10.75 -9.03 -4.16
C LEU A 60 -10.07 -10.10 -5.03
N LEU A 61 -8.75 -10.04 -5.16
CA LEU A 61 -7.99 -10.98 -5.98
C LEU A 61 -7.99 -12.38 -5.36
N ILE A 62 -7.79 -12.48 -4.05
CA ILE A 62 -7.79 -13.76 -3.32
C ILE A 62 -9.14 -14.45 -3.51
N TYR A 63 -10.26 -13.75 -3.31
CA TYR A 63 -11.59 -14.32 -3.50
C TYR A 63 -11.81 -14.81 -4.94
N LEU A 64 -11.37 -14.02 -5.93
CA LEU A 64 -11.50 -14.39 -7.35
C LEU A 64 -10.65 -15.63 -7.70
N LEU A 65 -9.44 -15.75 -7.15
CA LEU A 65 -8.59 -16.94 -7.33
C LEU A 65 -9.27 -18.20 -6.79
N PHE A 66 -9.91 -18.12 -5.63
CA PHE A 66 -10.69 -19.24 -5.08
C PHE A 66 -11.93 -19.55 -5.93
N TYR A 67 -12.61 -18.53 -6.45
CA TYR A 67 -13.76 -18.71 -7.34
C TYR A 67 -13.38 -19.42 -8.66
N ILE A 68 -12.21 -19.10 -9.22
CA ILE A 68 -11.67 -19.75 -10.44
C ILE A 68 -11.32 -21.21 -10.17
N ARG A 69 -11.05 -21.60 -8.91
CA ARG A 69 -10.56 -22.94 -8.51
C ARG A 69 -9.29 -23.32 -9.25
N LEU A 70 -8.22 -22.59 -8.94
CA LEU A 70 -6.91 -22.87 -9.51
C LEU A 70 -6.49 -24.32 -9.18
N SER A 71 -6.07 -25.08 -10.19
CA SER A 71 -5.71 -26.50 -10.08
C SER A 71 -4.50 -26.79 -9.18
N THR A 72 -3.78 -25.75 -8.76
CA THR A 72 -2.72 -25.82 -7.75
C THR A 72 -3.27 -25.91 -6.33
N ILE A 73 -4.46 -25.35 -6.08
CA ILE A 73 -5.08 -25.26 -4.76
C ILE A 73 -6.16 -26.34 -4.60
N TYR A 74 -6.92 -26.59 -5.67
CA TYR A 74 -8.00 -27.57 -5.69
C TYR A 74 -7.57 -28.85 -6.42
N ASP A 75 -8.05 -30.00 -5.94
CA ASP A 75 -7.85 -31.27 -6.63
C ASP A 75 -8.37 -31.23 -8.08
N GLN A 76 -7.78 -32.03 -8.96
CA GLN A 76 -8.13 -32.06 -10.39
C GLN A 76 -9.62 -32.36 -10.62
N VAL A 77 -10.23 -33.18 -9.76
CA VAL A 77 -11.65 -33.53 -9.84
C VAL A 77 -12.53 -32.32 -9.51
N GLU A 78 -12.17 -31.53 -8.49
CA GLU A 78 -12.92 -30.33 -8.09
C GLU A 78 -12.68 -29.14 -9.02
N SER A 79 -11.48 -29.04 -9.61
CA SER A 79 -11.11 -27.99 -10.57
C SER A 79 -11.85 -28.14 -11.90
N THR A 80 -12.12 -29.38 -12.32
CA THR A 80 -12.77 -29.69 -13.62
C THR A 80 -14.30 -29.63 -13.56
N LYS A 81 -14.89 -29.56 -12.36
CA LYS A 81 -16.36 -29.45 -12.20
C LYS A 81 -16.85 -28.11 -12.76
N ASN A 82 -17.42 -28.08 -13.95
CA ASN A 82 -17.92 -26.83 -14.54
C ASN A 82 -19.16 -26.25 -13.83
N PHE A 83 -19.91 -27.08 -13.11
CA PHE A 83 -21.15 -26.66 -12.45
C PHE A 83 -20.87 -25.90 -11.14
N ARG A 84 -21.41 -24.68 -11.05
CA ARG A 84 -21.40 -23.84 -9.84
C ARG A 84 -22.85 -23.45 -9.54
N HIS A 85 -23.20 -23.45 -8.26
CA HIS A 85 -24.55 -23.02 -7.86
C HIS A 85 -24.71 -21.52 -8.15
N PRO A 86 -25.86 -21.05 -8.67
CA PRO A 86 -26.07 -19.63 -9.00
C PRO A 86 -25.79 -18.66 -7.85
N VAL A 87 -25.98 -19.10 -6.61
CA VAL A 87 -25.66 -18.32 -5.39
C VAL A 87 -24.16 -17.99 -5.28
N VAL A 88 -23.26 -18.83 -5.79
CA VAL A 88 -21.81 -18.60 -5.76
C VAL A 88 -21.44 -17.48 -6.74
N HIS A 89 -22.10 -17.45 -7.90
CA HIS A 89 -21.94 -16.36 -8.86
C HIS A 89 -22.44 -15.04 -8.28
N LEU A 90 -23.61 -15.07 -7.61
CA LEU A 90 -24.16 -13.88 -6.97
C LEU A 90 -23.26 -13.38 -5.82
N ALA A 91 -22.77 -14.28 -4.96
CA ALA A 91 -21.85 -13.94 -3.89
C ALA A 91 -20.55 -13.33 -4.43
N CYS A 92 -19.99 -13.92 -5.49
CA CYS A 92 -18.81 -13.36 -6.17
C CYS A 92 -19.09 -11.98 -6.74
N PHE A 93 -20.25 -11.79 -7.38
CA PHE A 93 -20.64 -10.49 -7.94
C PHE A 93 -20.78 -9.43 -6.84
N CYS A 94 -21.48 -9.74 -5.75
CA CYS A 94 -21.61 -8.83 -4.60
C CYS A 94 -20.25 -8.50 -3.97
N HIS A 95 -19.38 -9.49 -3.82
CA HIS A 95 -18.03 -9.30 -3.29
C HIS A 95 -17.20 -8.39 -4.21
N CYS A 96 -17.21 -8.64 -5.52
CA CYS A 96 -16.53 -7.80 -6.50
C CYS A 96 -17.05 -6.35 -6.43
N LEU A 97 -18.37 -6.17 -6.45
CA LEU A 97 -18.97 -4.83 -6.36
C LEU A 97 -18.59 -4.10 -5.07
N HIS A 98 -18.57 -4.81 -3.93
CA HIS A 98 -18.19 -4.24 -2.64
C HIS A 98 -16.75 -3.66 -2.70
N TYR A 99 -15.76 -4.46 -3.12
CA TYR A 99 -14.38 -4.00 -3.17
C TYR A 99 -14.10 -3.02 -4.32
N ILE A 100 -14.78 -3.15 -5.47
CA ILE A 100 -14.67 -2.19 -6.57
C ILE A 100 -15.15 -0.80 -6.11
N ARG A 101 -16.25 -0.72 -5.34
CA ARG A 101 -16.68 0.54 -4.75
C ARG A 101 -15.57 1.16 -3.88
N HIS A 102 -14.95 0.38 -3.00
CA HIS A 102 -13.86 0.88 -2.15
C HIS A 102 -12.64 1.35 -2.96
N LEU A 103 -12.28 0.65 -4.04
CA LEU A 103 -11.22 1.07 -4.95
C LEU A 103 -11.55 2.39 -5.65
N LEU A 104 -12.77 2.53 -6.17
CA LEU A 104 -13.22 3.77 -6.81
C LEU A 104 -13.30 4.93 -5.81
N GLU A 105 -13.78 4.68 -4.60
CA GLU A 105 -13.82 5.67 -3.53
C GLU A 105 -12.41 6.13 -3.14
N THR A 106 -11.44 5.21 -3.11
CA THR A 106 -10.01 5.51 -2.88
C THR A 106 -9.41 6.35 -4.00
N LEU A 107 -9.80 6.10 -5.26
CA LEU A 107 -9.27 6.83 -6.43
C LEU A 107 -9.87 8.21 -6.61
N PHE A 108 -11.18 8.34 -6.44
CA PHE A 108 -11.93 9.52 -6.87
C PHE A 108 -12.40 10.39 -5.71
N VAL A 109 -12.74 9.80 -4.57
CA VAL A 109 -13.30 10.53 -3.42
C VAL A 109 -12.20 10.91 -2.44
N HIS A 110 -11.27 10.00 -2.17
CA HIS A 110 -10.20 10.25 -1.21
C HIS A 110 -9.08 11.11 -1.83
N LYS A 111 -8.86 12.27 -1.21
CA LYS A 111 -7.68 13.10 -1.43
C LYS A 111 -6.64 12.74 -0.37
N PHE A 112 -5.76 11.80 -0.70
CA PHE A 112 -4.62 11.50 0.15
C PHE A 112 -3.64 12.68 0.15
N SER A 113 -3.10 13.01 1.32
CA SER A 113 -2.01 13.98 1.42
C SER A 113 -0.77 13.49 0.66
N GLU A 114 0.14 14.40 0.34
CA GLU A 114 1.45 14.16 -0.32
C GLU A 114 2.44 13.38 0.58
N GLY A 115 1.96 12.31 1.21
CA GLY A 115 2.76 11.44 2.06
C GLY A 115 3.13 10.16 1.33
N HIS A 116 4.26 9.60 1.75
CA HIS A 116 4.80 8.37 1.21
C HIS A 116 5.13 7.39 2.35
N THR A 117 5.08 6.11 2.04
CA THR A 117 5.45 5.03 2.97
C THR A 117 6.58 4.20 2.38
N PRO A 118 7.51 3.67 3.21
CA PRO A 118 8.50 2.73 2.72
C PRO A 118 7.85 1.48 2.13
N LEU A 119 8.33 1.02 0.98
CA LEU A 119 7.78 -0.17 0.30
C LEU A 119 7.74 -1.42 1.20
N LYS A 120 8.74 -1.56 2.08
CA LYS A 120 8.82 -2.67 3.05
C LYS A 120 7.58 -2.76 3.93
N ASN A 121 7.00 -1.62 4.32
CA ASN A 121 5.79 -1.59 5.15
C ASN A 121 4.57 -2.06 4.35
N MET A 122 4.44 -1.63 3.09
CA MET A 122 3.36 -2.07 2.19
C MET A 122 3.39 -3.59 1.97
N ILE A 123 4.58 -4.17 1.76
CA ILE A 123 4.73 -5.62 1.59
C ILE A 123 4.33 -6.33 2.88
N LYS A 124 4.79 -5.85 4.05
CA LYS A 124 4.45 -6.44 5.35
C LYS A 124 2.95 -6.45 5.60
N VAL A 125 2.25 -5.35 5.31
CA VAL A 125 0.79 -5.25 5.48
C VAL A 125 0.06 -6.15 4.49
N THR A 126 0.49 -6.18 3.22
CA THR A 126 -0.09 -7.08 2.22
C THR A 126 0.04 -8.55 2.64
N VAL A 127 1.22 -8.97 3.05
CA VAL A 127 1.47 -10.35 3.53
C VAL A 127 0.66 -10.65 4.77
N TYR A 128 0.53 -9.71 5.70
CA TYR A 128 -0.27 -9.86 6.91
C TYR A 128 -1.75 -10.11 6.61
N ILE A 129 -2.35 -9.30 5.74
CA ILE A 129 -3.75 -9.45 5.32
C ILE A 129 -3.98 -10.80 4.63
N ILE A 130 -3.02 -11.24 3.82
CA ILE A 130 -3.10 -12.55 3.14
C ILE A 130 -3.00 -13.71 4.14
N LEU A 131 -2.17 -13.59 5.19
CA LEU A 131 -1.89 -14.67 6.12
C LEU A 131 -2.83 -14.74 7.34
N ASP A 132 -3.86 -13.87 7.41
CA ASP A 132 -4.82 -13.75 8.53
C ASP A 132 -4.15 -13.83 9.92
N LYS A 133 -2.94 -13.28 10.05
CA LYS A 133 -2.21 -13.29 11.31
C LYS A 133 -2.82 -12.23 12.22
N ARG A 134 -3.98 -12.44 12.85
CA ARG A 134 -4.76 -11.52 13.72
C ARG A 134 -4.04 -10.83 14.92
N GLU A 135 -2.74 -10.55 14.86
CA GLU A 135 -1.98 -9.90 15.91
C GLU A 135 -1.03 -8.84 15.34
N TYR A 136 -1.52 -7.59 15.21
CA TYR A 136 -0.65 -6.41 15.05
C TYR A 136 -1.26 -5.15 15.68
N PRO A 137 -1.15 -4.95 17.00
CA PRO A 137 -1.57 -3.70 17.65
C PRO A 137 -0.58 -2.53 17.48
N HIS A 138 0.52 -2.67 16.71
CA HIS A 138 1.64 -1.72 16.74
C HIS A 138 2.04 -1.05 15.41
N VAL A 139 1.43 -1.40 14.26
CA VAL A 139 1.79 -0.79 12.96
C VAL A 139 0.79 0.30 12.52
N GLU A 140 -0.44 0.27 13.03
CA GLU A 140 -1.45 1.30 12.75
C GLU A 140 -1.09 2.68 13.32
N ALA A 141 -0.32 2.71 14.41
CA ALA A 141 0.11 3.97 15.04
C ALA A 141 1.17 4.74 14.22
N ASP A 142 1.98 4.03 13.41
CA ASP A 142 3.02 4.64 12.56
C ASP A 142 2.56 4.96 11.14
N LEU A 143 1.42 4.40 10.70
CA LEU A 143 0.90 4.57 9.35
C LEU A 143 0.01 5.82 9.16
N GLY A 144 0.03 6.77 10.10
CA GLY A 144 -0.54 8.11 9.87
C GLY A 144 -1.98 8.10 9.32
N ARG A 145 -2.82 7.16 9.76
CA ARG A 145 -4.24 7.08 9.37
C ARG A 145 -4.99 8.23 10.04
N ARG A 146 -5.03 9.38 9.37
CA ARG A 146 -5.93 10.50 9.65
C ARG A 146 -6.74 10.81 8.40
#